data_AF-A0A930V4E2-F1
#
_entry.id   AF-A0A930V4E2-F1
#
_cell.length_a   1.000
_cell.length_b   1.000
_cell.length_c   1.000
_cell.angle_alpha   90.00
_cell.angle_beta   90.00
_cell.angle_gamma   90.00
#
_symmetry.space_group_name_H-M   'P 1'
#
loop_
_entity.id
_entity.type
_entity.pdbx_description
1 polymer ?
#
loop_
_entity_poly.entity_id
_entity_poly.type
_entity_poly.pdbx_seq_one_letter_code
_entity_poly.pdbx_strand_id
1 'polypeptide(L)'
;MTTRLLRCVPLAVATVLLGATGHALAAASSTGATTGAASSGASSTTAAVVEAADAFIDSLSSAQVQTLTYDYDDSAKSAWSNLPVGSGRNGLKLGDLTSTQRELALDVVAAELSDQGYAQEEQIRLADDNLKSAGGNGYGSGLYYLAFFGTPSTSSPFFVQFGGHHMAINADFDGDAVAVTPEFIGVEPQTFTAANSSYSPLAGEKSAVFALLDSLDSTQLGQAKISGTFSDVVKGANTDSTAYPADQGVLVSSLSSAQQDLVTGVIEQWVDDFPDDVADDYLAAYESAYDQTYVGWGNTTDPTGKAYVRVSGPRVWIEYIHQAGVVYSNQVHQHTVFRDKSYDYLAGESTSTPSVTSQTSLSAPGGTYGDPGTATVSVVAADDSTPTGDVSLLDEDDAVLATGTLSSGSVTLDLPDTLSAGTHTLTAAYQGSDAVDASTSSAVPVSIAQRDSSIAARLAKARVARGHRATLVLTAGPASPAVSGRVLTKVDGRILRRVRVTADEAGSTLRIRLPKLAVGVHRVRAVLVPSSDFVGSRSALLRLRILSRRA
;
A
#
# COMPACT_ATOMS: atom_id res chain seq x y z
N MET A 1 -25.05 -50.67 21.29
CA MET A 1 -25.35 -50.96 22.72
C MET A 1 -24.09 -51.63 23.25
N THR A 2 -23.27 -51.08 24.14
CA THR A 2 -23.54 -50.34 25.39
C THR A 2 -22.32 -49.48 25.76
N THR A 3 -22.62 -48.39 26.45
CA THR A 3 -21.78 -47.29 26.92
C THR A 3 -20.99 -47.65 28.20
N ARG A 4 -19.77 -47.11 28.38
CA ARG A 4 -19.32 -46.24 29.52
C ARG A 4 -17.83 -46.36 29.89
N LEU A 5 -17.17 -45.20 29.83
CA LEU A 5 -16.33 -44.50 30.84
C LEU A 5 -15.30 -45.29 31.67
N LEU A 6 -14.04 -44.83 31.62
CA LEU A 6 -13.20 -44.66 32.82
C LEU A 6 -12.23 -43.47 32.69
N ARG A 7 -12.13 -42.71 33.79
CA ARG A 7 -11.32 -41.51 34.05
C ARG A 7 -9.99 -41.88 34.74
N CYS A 8 -8.97 -41.05 34.50
CA CYS A 8 -7.76 -40.65 35.25
C CYS A 8 -7.23 -41.47 36.44
N VAL A 9 -5.90 -41.67 36.48
CA VAL A 9 -4.96 -41.41 37.62
C VAL A 9 -3.53 -41.15 37.05
N PRO A 10 -2.71 -40.23 37.62
CA PRO A 10 -1.46 -39.72 37.02
C PRO A 10 -0.19 -40.46 37.46
N LEU A 11 0.90 -40.33 36.71
CA LEU A 11 2.22 -40.85 37.05
C LEU A 11 3.15 -39.71 37.47
N ALA A 12 3.66 -39.81 38.70
CA ALA A 12 4.59 -38.87 39.32
C ALA A 12 6.01 -38.98 38.71
N VAL A 13 6.63 -37.85 38.41
CA VAL A 13 8.06 -37.75 38.08
C VAL A 13 8.81 -37.32 39.34
N ALA A 14 9.80 -38.11 39.74
CA ALA A 14 10.69 -37.83 40.84
C ALA A 14 11.86 -36.94 40.37
N THR A 15 12.00 -35.78 40.99
CA THR A 15 13.12 -34.85 40.80
C THR A 15 14.32 -35.29 41.65
N VAL A 16 15.49 -35.42 41.04
CA VAL A 16 16.77 -35.59 41.76
C VAL A 16 17.45 -34.22 41.83
N LEU A 17 17.64 -33.72 43.05
CA LEU A 17 18.41 -32.53 43.41
C LEU A 17 19.92 -32.83 43.31
N LEU A 18 20.69 -31.99 42.62
CA LEU A 18 22.11 -31.77 42.89
C LEU A 18 22.33 -30.29 43.26
N GLY A 19 23.02 -30.07 44.37
CA GLY A 19 23.00 -28.82 45.13
C GLY A 19 23.82 -27.67 44.54
N ALA A 20 23.28 -26.47 44.71
CA ALA A 20 23.96 -25.20 44.53
C ALA A 20 24.58 -24.72 45.85
N THR A 21 25.87 -24.36 45.83
CA THR A 21 26.52 -23.55 46.88
C THR A 21 26.35 -22.08 46.55
N GLY A 22 25.69 -21.35 47.45
CA GLY A 22 25.26 -19.98 47.23
C GLY A 22 26.32 -18.91 47.42
N HIS A 23 26.01 -17.72 46.91
CA HIS A 23 26.40 -16.43 47.46
C HIS A 23 25.16 -15.54 47.47
N ALA A 24 24.82 -15.02 48.65
CA ALA A 24 23.65 -14.19 48.90
C ALA A 24 23.89 -12.76 48.39
N LEU A 25 22.97 -12.21 47.60
CA LEU A 25 22.88 -10.77 47.35
C LEU A 25 21.79 -10.17 48.24
N ALA A 26 22.21 -9.27 49.13
CA ALA A 26 21.32 -8.49 49.96
C ALA A 26 20.63 -7.39 49.14
N ALA A 27 19.30 -7.37 49.15
CA ALA A 27 18.51 -6.29 48.59
C ALA A 27 18.56 -5.08 49.55
N ALA A 28 19.15 -3.98 49.09
CA ALA A 28 19.05 -2.68 49.74
C ALA A 28 18.17 -1.77 48.89
N SER A 29 16.94 -1.51 49.36
CA SER A 29 16.06 -0.50 48.82
C SER A 29 16.61 0.89 49.14
N SER A 30 16.79 1.74 48.12
CA SER A 30 16.93 3.18 48.33
C SER A 30 16.01 3.94 47.38
N THR A 31 15.08 4.67 47.98
CA THR A 31 14.20 5.64 47.33
C THR A 31 14.98 6.93 47.11
N GLY A 32 15.15 7.34 45.86
CA GLY A 32 15.69 8.65 45.49
C GLY A 32 15.04 9.13 44.21
N ALA A 33 14.05 10.01 44.34
CA ALA A 33 13.60 10.83 43.22
C ALA A 33 14.64 11.93 42.98
N THR A 34 15.05 12.17 41.72
CA THR A 34 14.75 13.39 40.94
C THR A 34 15.61 13.48 39.68
N THR A 35 15.07 14.23 38.72
CA THR A 35 15.65 14.90 37.55
C THR A 35 16.02 14.04 36.35
N GLY A 36 15.19 14.17 35.32
CA GLY A 36 15.48 13.75 33.96
C GLY A 36 16.68 14.52 33.40
N ALA A 37 17.64 13.75 32.91
CA ALA A 37 18.46 14.09 31.76
C ALA A 37 18.23 12.95 30.78
N ALA A 38 17.63 13.24 29.62
CA ALA A 38 17.67 12.31 28.51
C ALA A 38 19.12 12.24 28.05
N SER A 39 19.84 11.20 28.45
CA SER A 39 21.08 10.81 27.80
C SER A 39 20.72 10.14 26.50
N SER A 40 21.15 10.71 25.37
CA SER A 40 21.23 10.08 24.05
C SER A 40 22.25 8.94 24.09
N GLY A 41 21.91 7.84 24.77
CA GLY A 41 22.72 6.63 24.82
C GLY A 41 22.33 5.73 23.66
N ALA A 42 23.34 5.15 22.99
CA ALA A 42 23.18 4.16 21.93
C ALA A 42 22.18 3.04 22.33
N SER A 43 21.44 2.49 21.37
CA SER A 43 20.73 1.21 21.53
C SER A 43 21.70 0.17 22.09
N SER A 44 21.18 -0.75 22.92
CA SER A 44 21.95 -1.90 23.40
C SER A 44 22.58 -2.70 22.25
N THR A 45 21.93 -2.72 21.10
CA THR A 45 22.38 -3.43 19.89
C THR A 45 23.65 -2.82 19.32
N THR A 46 23.65 -1.51 18.98
CA THR A 46 24.84 -0.83 18.45
C THR A 46 26.03 -0.94 19.40
N ALA A 47 25.80 -0.78 20.71
CA ALA A 47 26.86 -0.90 21.72
C ALA A 47 27.47 -2.31 21.76
N ALA A 48 26.65 -3.36 21.66
CA ALA A 48 27.12 -4.75 21.64
C ALA A 48 27.93 -5.06 20.38
N VAL A 49 27.48 -4.61 19.21
CA VAL A 49 28.20 -4.78 17.94
C VAL A 49 29.54 -4.06 17.97
N VAL A 50 29.61 -2.84 18.51
CA VAL A 50 30.87 -2.10 18.66
C VAL A 50 31.84 -2.82 19.60
N GLU A 51 31.36 -3.34 20.74
CA GLU A 51 32.21 -4.12 21.67
C GLU A 51 32.78 -5.39 21.01
N ALA A 52 31.96 -6.13 20.28
CA ALA A 52 32.40 -7.32 19.55
C ALA A 52 33.38 -6.95 18.41
N ALA A 53 33.11 -5.87 17.68
CA ALA A 53 33.97 -5.38 16.61
C ALA A 53 35.34 -4.95 17.12
N ASP A 54 35.40 -4.22 18.23
CA ASP A 54 36.65 -3.80 18.88
C ASP A 54 37.47 -5.03 19.29
N ALA A 55 36.83 -6.02 19.94
CA ALA A 55 37.49 -7.26 20.33
C ALA A 55 38.05 -8.03 19.13
N PHE A 56 37.30 -8.11 18.03
CA PHE A 56 37.75 -8.72 16.79
C PHE A 56 38.94 -7.95 16.20
N ILE A 57 38.82 -6.63 16.01
CA ILE A 57 39.87 -5.77 15.44
C ILE A 57 41.17 -5.84 16.25
N ASP A 58 41.09 -5.83 17.58
CA ASP A 58 42.24 -5.94 18.48
C ASP A 58 43.00 -7.27 18.35
N SER A 59 42.32 -8.32 17.90
CA SER A 59 42.94 -9.64 17.66
C SER A 59 43.69 -9.74 16.32
N LEU A 60 43.55 -8.74 15.45
CA LEU A 60 44.06 -8.77 14.07
C LEU A 60 45.44 -8.13 13.93
N SER A 61 46.19 -8.60 12.93
CA SER A 61 47.37 -7.88 12.45
C SER A 61 46.98 -6.63 11.67
N SER A 62 47.89 -5.65 11.55
CA SER A 62 47.64 -4.43 10.77
C SER A 62 47.28 -4.69 9.31
N ALA A 63 47.81 -5.76 8.71
CA ALA A 63 47.48 -6.16 7.34
C ALA A 63 46.06 -6.76 7.25
N GLN A 64 45.62 -7.48 8.29
CA GLN A 64 44.25 -7.99 8.35
C GLN A 64 43.26 -6.84 8.54
N VAL A 65 43.55 -5.88 9.44
CA VAL A 65 42.72 -4.68 9.60
C VAL A 65 42.58 -3.91 8.29
N GLN A 66 43.67 -3.73 7.54
CA GLN A 66 43.62 -3.06 6.23
C GLN A 66 42.74 -3.79 5.21
N THR A 67 42.67 -5.12 5.25
CA THR A 67 41.77 -5.91 4.38
C THR A 67 40.33 -5.84 4.86
N LEU A 68 40.11 -5.66 6.17
CA LEU A 68 38.80 -5.67 6.82
C LEU A 68 38.02 -4.36 6.62
N THR A 69 38.71 -3.22 6.64
CA THR A 69 38.09 -1.90 6.77
C THR A 69 38.08 -1.09 5.47
N TYR A 70 36.96 -0.43 5.21
CA TYR A 70 36.70 0.47 4.09
C TYR A 70 36.23 1.84 4.60
N ASP A 71 36.26 2.85 3.74
CA ASP A 71 35.56 4.11 4.01
C ASP A 71 34.04 3.86 4.06
N TYR A 72 33.30 4.64 4.87
CA TYR A 72 31.86 4.40 5.04
C TYR A 72 31.06 4.50 3.73
N ASP A 73 31.40 5.46 2.86
CA ASP A 73 30.74 5.68 1.57
C ASP A 73 31.41 4.91 0.41
N ASP A 74 32.24 3.91 0.70
CA ASP A 74 32.89 3.13 -0.36
C ASP A 74 31.85 2.39 -1.22
N SER A 75 31.96 2.54 -2.53
CA SER A 75 31.10 1.87 -3.52
C SER A 75 31.09 0.34 -3.40
N ALA A 76 32.09 -0.26 -2.74
CA ALA A 76 32.12 -1.68 -2.45
C ALA A 76 31.02 -2.13 -1.47
N LYS A 77 30.35 -1.22 -0.75
CA LYS A 77 29.27 -1.54 0.20
C LYS A 77 28.12 -2.33 -0.46
N SER A 78 27.77 -2.03 -1.71
CA SER A 78 26.75 -2.77 -2.46
C SER A 78 27.26 -4.07 -3.13
N ALA A 79 28.56 -4.34 -3.06
CA ALA A 79 29.19 -5.47 -3.73
C ALA A 79 29.18 -6.75 -2.86
N TRP A 80 27.99 -7.34 -2.67
CA TRP A 80 27.84 -8.67 -2.06
C TRP A 80 27.38 -9.71 -3.08
N SER A 81 27.43 -10.98 -2.70
CA SER A 81 27.06 -12.09 -3.58
C SER A 81 26.54 -13.30 -2.81
N ASN A 82 25.59 -14.02 -3.38
CA ASN A 82 25.17 -15.35 -2.95
C ASN A 82 25.65 -16.45 -3.93
N LEU A 83 26.68 -16.17 -4.72
CA LEU A 83 27.22 -17.14 -5.66
C LEU A 83 28.40 -17.90 -5.03
N PRO A 84 28.68 -19.14 -5.47
CA PRO A 84 29.86 -19.87 -5.03
C PRO A 84 31.10 -19.02 -5.31
N VAL A 85 32.08 -19.01 -4.40
CA VAL A 85 33.20 -18.08 -4.50
C VAL A 85 33.97 -18.28 -5.81
N GLY A 86 33.86 -17.31 -6.72
CA GLY A 86 34.62 -17.23 -7.98
C GLY A 86 35.74 -16.19 -7.94
N SER A 87 35.39 -14.92 -7.69
CA SER A 87 36.29 -13.78 -7.42
C SER A 87 36.07 -13.24 -5.99
N GLY A 88 37.02 -12.46 -5.47
CA GLY A 88 37.08 -12.03 -4.07
C GLY A 88 35.83 -11.28 -3.58
N ARG A 89 35.51 -11.46 -2.28
CA ARG A 89 34.49 -10.72 -1.53
C ARG A 89 35.18 -9.68 -0.65
N ASN A 90 34.44 -8.68 -0.20
CA ASN A 90 34.97 -7.67 0.71
C ASN A 90 35.41 -8.29 2.03
N GLY A 91 36.47 -7.75 2.62
CA GLY A 91 36.87 -8.12 3.97
C GLY A 91 37.64 -9.43 4.12
N LEU A 92 37.65 -9.94 5.34
CA LEU A 92 38.45 -11.10 5.75
C LEU A 92 37.66 -12.39 5.61
N LYS A 93 38.26 -13.38 4.93
CA LYS A 93 37.71 -14.74 4.84
C LYS A 93 37.86 -15.49 6.16
N LEU A 94 36.78 -16.02 6.73
CA LEU A 94 36.80 -16.80 7.97
C LEU A 94 37.80 -17.96 7.92
N GLY A 95 37.92 -18.61 6.76
CA GLY A 95 38.84 -19.73 6.52
C GLY A 95 40.32 -19.39 6.71
N ASP A 96 40.70 -18.12 6.58
CA ASP A 96 42.09 -17.65 6.70
C ASP A 96 42.41 -17.09 8.11
N LEU A 97 41.39 -16.95 8.96
CA LEU A 97 41.54 -16.52 10.35
C LEU A 97 42.01 -17.67 11.26
N THR A 98 42.71 -17.31 12.35
CA THR A 98 42.95 -18.25 13.45
C THR A 98 41.62 -18.63 14.14
N SER A 99 41.61 -19.71 14.93
CA SER A 99 40.39 -20.13 15.65
C SER A 99 39.81 -19.02 16.54
N THR A 100 40.65 -18.32 17.30
CA THR A 100 40.22 -17.19 18.15
C THR A 100 39.70 -16.01 17.33
N GLN A 101 40.40 -15.64 16.25
CA GLN A 101 39.94 -14.56 15.37
C GLN A 101 38.60 -14.90 14.70
N ARG A 102 38.38 -16.17 14.34
CA ARG A 102 37.12 -16.63 13.75
C ARG A 102 35.97 -16.58 14.75
N GLU A 103 36.21 -16.99 16.00
CA GLU A 103 35.22 -16.88 17.08
C GLU A 103 34.81 -15.43 17.27
N LEU A 104 35.78 -14.51 17.43
CA LEU A 104 35.52 -13.07 17.56
C LEU A 104 34.81 -12.47 16.33
N ALA A 105 35.12 -12.92 15.12
CA ALA A 105 34.41 -12.48 13.91
C ALA A 105 32.94 -12.92 13.92
N LEU A 106 32.65 -14.12 14.44
CA LEU A 106 31.27 -14.61 14.56
C LEU A 106 30.54 -13.97 15.75
N ASP A 107 31.26 -13.54 16.79
CA ASP A 107 30.68 -12.74 17.88
C ASP A 107 30.15 -11.39 17.36
N VAL A 108 30.79 -10.79 16.35
CA VAL A 108 30.26 -9.59 15.65
C VAL A 108 28.91 -9.91 15.02
N VAL A 109 28.83 -10.98 14.23
CA VAL A 109 27.59 -11.42 13.56
C VAL A 109 26.50 -11.76 14.57
N ALA A 110 26.85 -12.43 15.67
CA ALA A 110 25.91 -12.76 16.73
C ALA A 110 25.34 -11.51 17.42
N ALA A 111 26.12 -10.43 17.52
CA ALA A 111 25.65 -9.16 18.10
C ALA A 111 24.69 -8.39 17.19
N GLU A 112 24.67 -8.69 15.88
CA GLU A 112 23.78 -8.06 14.88
C GLU A 112 22.40 -8.72 14.80
N LEU A 113 22.25 -9.93 15.36
CA LEU A 113 21.10 -10.79 15.16
C LEU A 113 20.44 -11.17 16.50
N SER A 114 19.22 -11.68 16.43
CA SER A 114 18.61 -12.40 17.55
C SER A 114 19.26 -13.78 17.75
N ASP A 115 18.97 -14.42 18.88
CA ASP A 115 19.36 -15.83 19.11
C ASP A 115 18.83 -16.75 18.00
N GLN A 116 17.64 -16.45 17.45
CA GLN A 116 17.06 -17.19 16.35
C GLN A 116 17.82 -16.94 15.03
N GLY A 117 18.04 -15.66 14.69
CA GLY A 117 18.75 -15.28 13.47
C GLY A 117 20.16 -15.83 13.42
N TYR A 118 20.90 -15.74 14.54
CA TYR A 118 22.25 -16.32 14.62
C TYR A 118 22.24 -17.85 14.53
N ALA A 119 21.24 -18.52 15.12
CA ALA A 119 21.07 -19.96 14.96
C ALA A 119 20.72 -20.34 13.52
N GLN A 120 20.00 -19.49 12.78
CA GLN A 120 19.73 -19.69 11.37
C GLN A 120 21.02 -19.52 10.54
N GLU A 121 21.77 -18.44 10.76
CA GLU A 121 23.08 -18.18 10.14
C GLU A 121 24.03 -19.37 10.28
N GLU A 122 24.16 -19.92 11.49
CA GLU A 122 25.02 -21.08 11.75
C GLU A 122 24.58 -22.30 10.92
N GLN A 123 23.27 -22.54 10.84
CA GLN A 123 22.71 -23.63 10.04
C GLN A 123 22.98 -23.44 8.55
N ILE A 124 22.95 -22.22 8.03
CA ILE A 124 23.28 -21.93 6.63
C ILE A 124 24.76 -22.23 6.34
N ARG A 125 25.67 -21.83 7.24
CA ARG A 125 27.09 -22.21 7.14
C ARG A 125 27.29 -23.73 7.17
N LEU A 126 26.55 -24.45 8.03
CA LEU A 126 26.59 -25.92 8.09
C LEU A 126 26.03 -26.57 6.82
N ALA A 127 25.00 -25.99 6.19
CA ALA A 127 24.48 -26.46 4.91
C ALA A 127 25.54 -26.36 3.80
N ASP A 128 26.30 -25.26 3.77
CA ASP A 128 27.42 -25.09 2.84
C ASP A 128 28.55 -26.12 3.05
N ASP A 129 28.84 -26.50 4.30
CA ASP A 129 29.77 -27.60 4.59
C ASP A 129 29.22 -28.97 4.14
N ASN A 130 27.90 -29.14 4.15
CA ASN A 130 27.22 -30.31 3.59
C ASN A 130 27.40 -30.38 2.06
N LEU A 131 27.19 -29.27 1.35
CA LEU A 131 27.42 -29.16 -0.10
C LEU A 131 28.88 -29.47 -0.47
N LYS A 132 29.82 -28.93 0.29
CA LYS A 132 31.25 -29.24 0.14
C LYS A 132 31.51 -30.74 0.31
N SER A 133 30.93 -31.35 1.33
CA SER A 133 31.09 -32.79 1.62
C SER A 133 30.44 -33.68 0.55
N ALA A 134 29.42 -33.19 -0.14
CA ALA A 134 28.78 -33.83 -1.29
C ALA A 134 29.59 -33.73 -2.59
N GLY A 135 30.78 -33.13 -2.57
CA GLY A 135 31.68 -33.00 -3.72
C GLY A 135 31.50 -31.71 -4.51
N GLY A 136 30.76 -30.73 -3.97
CA GLY A 136 30.65 -29.41 -4.53
C GLY A 136 31.91 -28.56 -4.37
N ASN A 137 32.13 -27.61 -5.28
CA ASN A 137 33.27 -26.70 -5.27
C ASN A 137 32.83 -25.26 -4.94
N GLY A 138 33.63 -24.54 -4.15
CA GLY A 138 33.34 -23.14 -3.78
C GLY A 138 32.34 -22.99 -2.64
N TYR A 139 32.07 -24.08 -1.89
CA TYR A 139 31.18 -24.13 -0.74
C TYR A 139 31.94 -24.35 0.57
N GLY A 140 31.35 -23.94 1.68
CA GLY A 140 31.79 -24.26 3.04
C GLY A 140 31.81 -23.05 3.96
N SER A 141 31.64 -23.30 5.26
CA SER A 141 31.59 -22.28 6.32
C SER A 141 32.84 -21.41 6.38
N GLY A 142 33.99 -21.94 5.96
CA GLY A 142 35.25 -21.18 5.85
C GLY A 142 35.33 -20.21 4.67
N LEU A 143 34.31 -20.14 3.80
CA LEU A 143 34.25 -19.24 2.64
C LEU A 143 33.29 -18.07 2.85
N TYR A 144 33.03 -17.73 4.11
CA TYR A 144 32.28 -16.55 4.53
C TYR A 144 33.27 -15.43 4.85
N TYR A 145 32.82 -14.19 4.69
CA TYR A 145 33.65 -13.00 4.77
C TYR A 145 32.97 -11.96 5.67
N LEU A 146 33.79 -11.19 6.39
CA LEU A 146 33.35 -10.07 7.21
C LEU A 146 34.12 -8.80 6.82
N ALA A 147 33.42 -7.69 6.61
CA ALA A 147 33.97 -6.37 6.29
C ALA A 147 33.29 -5.27 7.11
N PHE A 148 34.05 -4.22 7.42
CA PHE A 148 33.52 -2.98 8.02
C PHE A 148 33.67 -1.81 7.05
N PHE A 149 32.63 -1.00 6.93
CA PHE A 149 32.65 0.27 6.22
C PHE A 149 32.44 1.39 7.23
N GLY A 150 33.41 2.29 7.34
CA GLY A 150 33.49 3.20 8.48
C GLY A 150 34.14 2.54 9.70
N THR A 151 34.38 3.33 10.73
CA THR A 151 34.93 2.84 12.01
C THR A 151 33.77 2.49 12.94
N PRO A 152 33.70 1.26 13.50
CA PRO A 152 32.70 0.90 14.50
C PRO A 152 32.60 1.97 15.60
N SER A 153 31.39 2.48 15.80
CA SER A 153 31.16 3.59 16.71
C SER A 153 29.72 3.60 17.20
N THR A 154 29.53 3.92 18.48
CA THR A 154 28.20 4.13 19.07
C THR A 154 27.57 5.48 18.69
N SER A 155 28.24 6.29 17.87
CA SER A 155 27.83 7.67 17.59
C SER A 155 28.06 8.15 16.16
N SER A 156 28.82 7.40 15.36
CA SER A 156 29.11 7.72 13.97
C SER A 156 28.70 6.52 13.12
N PRO A 157 28.27 6.76 11.87
CA PRO A 157 27.74 5.68 11.06
C PRO A 157 28.83 4.69 10.68
N PHE A 158 28.51 3.40 10.77
CA PHE A 158 29.32 2.30 10.27
C PHE A 158 28.42 1.20 9.74
N PHE A 159 28.97 0.34 8.89
CA PHE A 159 28.22 -0.73 8.26
C PHE A 159 29.02 -2.02 8.31
N VAL A 160 28.34 -3.11 8.62
CA VAL A 160 28.91 -4.45 8.66
C VAL A 160 28.36 -5.27 7.51
N GLN A 161 29.27 -5.88 6.75
CA GLN A 161 28.93 -6.80 5.68
C GLN A 161 29.45 -8.17 6.03
N PHE A 162 28.53 -9.12 6.19
CA PHE A 162 28.84 -10.52 6.40
C PHE A 162 28.21 -11.39 5.30
N GLY A 163 28.93 -12.36 4.76
CA GLY A 163 28.30 -13.27 3.80
C GLY A 163 29.20 -14.27 3.10
N GLY A 164 28.55 -15.22 2.43
CA GLY A 164 29.12 -16.37 1.75
C GLY A 164 28.25 -16.82 0.57
N HIS A 165 28.36 -18.09 0.16
CA HIS A 165 27.57 -18.63 -0.95
C HIS A 165 26.06 -18.52 -0.67
N HIS A 166 25.60 -18.85 0.53
CA HIS A 166 24.17 -18.88 0.83
C HIS A 166 23.69 -17.78 1.79
N MET A 167 24.51 -16.75 2.02
CA MET A 167 24.17 -15.70 2.96
C MET A 167 24.74 -14.36 2.52
N ALA A 168 23.97 -13.31 2.72
CA ALA A 168 24.48 -11.94 2.83
C ALA A 168 23.66 -11.21 3.89
N ILE A 169 24.34 -10.69 4.91
CA ILE A 169 23.79 -9.83 5.95
C ILE A 169 24.52 -8.49 5.82
N ASN A 170 23.74 -7.44 5.67
CA ASN A 170 24.22 -6.08 5.45
C ASN A 170 23.55 -5.20 6.50
N ALA A 171 24.30 -4.76 7.50
CA ALA A 171 23.76 -4.04 8.64
C ALA A 171 24.39 -2.65 8.74
N ASP A 172 23.55 -1.61 8.65
CA ASP A 172 23.93 -0.21 8.85
C ASP A 172 23.59 0.22 10.28
N PHE A 173 24.51 0.95 10.91
CA PHE A 173 24.42 1.43 12.27
C PHE A 173 24.72 2.93 12.30
N ASP A 174 23.78 3.77 12.71
CA ASP A 174 23.95 5.20 12.94
C ASP A 174 23.38 5.61 14.31
N GLY A 175 24.22 5.47 15.34
CA GLY A 175 23.80 5.68 16.72
C GLY A 175 22.76 4.66 17.16
N ASP A 176 21.52 5.11 17.37
CA ASP A 176 20.38 4.25 17.73
C ASP A 176 19.68 3.63 16.52
N ALA A 177 19.88 4.19 15.33
CA ALA A 177 19.27 3.69 14.12
C ALA A 177 20.05 2.47 13.62
N VAL A 178 19.38 1.32 13.56
CA VAL A 178 19.93 0.07 13.01
C VAL A 178 19.06 -0.35 11.83
N ALA A 179 19.69 -0.71 10.72
CA ALA A 179 18.99 -1.25 9.56
C ALA A 179 19.73 -2.45 8.98
N VAL A 180 19.08 -3.62 8.99
CA VAL A 180 19.63 -4.85 8.41
C VAL A 180 19.01 -5.06 7.04
N THR A 181 19.63 -4.50 6.00
CA THR A 181 19.17 -4.62 4.61
C THR A 181 20.30 -4.35 3.61
N PRO A 182 20.38 -5.10 2.50
CA PRO A 182 19.59 -6.28 2.17
C PRO A 182 20.09 -7.52 2.93
N GLU A 183 19.17 -8.41 3.28
CA GLU A 183 19.49 -9.75 3.76
C GLU A 183 19.12 -10.78 2.70
N PHE A 184 20.04 -11.69 2.40
CA PHE A 184 19.81 -12.81 1.50
C PHE A 184 20.11 -14.13 2.21
N ILE A 185 19.22 -15.11 2.05
CA ILE A 185 19.42 -16.45 2.58
C ILE A 185 19.10 -17.48 1.50
N GLY A 186 20.01 -18.42 1.29
CA GLY A 186 19.85 -19.58 0.42
C GLY A 186 20.04 -20.87 1.19
N VAL A 187 19.39 -21.96 0.80
CA VAL A 187 19.72 -23.27 1.37
C VAL A 187 19.55 -24.40 0.36
N GLU A 188 20.60 -25.20 0.26
CA GLU A 188 20.63 -26.47 -0.45
C GLU A 188 21.48 -27.46 0.36
N PRO A 189 20.96 -28.66 0.69
CA PRO A 189 19.58 -29.11 0.55
C PRO A 189 18.67 -28.50 1.64
N GLN A 190 17.33 -28.52 1.44
CA GLN A 190 16.35 -27.98 2.41
C GLN A 190 16.44 -28.60 3.82
N THR A 191 16.92 -29.84 3.88
CA THR A 191 17.12 -30.60 5.12
C THR A 191 18.43 -31.35 5.03
N PHE A 192 19.26 -31.30 6.07
CA PHE A 192 20.52 -32.02 6.14
C PHE A 192 20.82 -32.47 7.58
N THR A 193 21.82 -33.34 7.72
CA THR A 193 22.32 -33.77 9.02
C THR A 193 23.76 -33.31 9.18
N ALA A 194 24.06 -32.65 10.29
CA ALA A 194 25.42 -32.30 10.71
C ALA A 194 25.60 -32.61 12.21
N ALA A 195 26.75 -33.18 12.58
CA ALA A 195 27.07 -33.56 13.96
C ALA A 195 25.97 -34.39 14.69
N ASN A 196 25.22 -35.23 13.97
CA ASN A 196 24.07 -36.03 14.43
C ASN A 196 22.77 -35.27 14.73
N SER A 197 22.70 -33.98 14.40
CA SER A 197 21.47 -33.18 14.44
C SER A 197 20.93 -32.98 13.02
N SER A 198 19.61 -32.93 12.88
CA SER A 198 18.95 -32.60 11.61
C SER A 198 18.51 -31.14 11.62
N TYR A 199 18.79 -30.44 10.53
CA TYR A 199 18.54 -29.01 10.36
C TYR A 199 17.65 -28.76 9.15
N SER A 200 16.85 -27.70 9.23
CA SER A 200 16.03 -27.18 8.13
C SER A 200 15.84 -25.69 8.36
N PRO A 201 16.86 -24.87 8.00
CA PRO A 201 16.92 -23.48 8.42
C PRO A 201 15.72 -22.67 7.90
N LEU A 202 15.31 -22.85 6.63
CA LEU A 202 14.18 -22.13 6.04
C LEU A 202 12.82 -22.85 6.20
N ALA A 203 12.62 -23.62 7.28
CA ALA A 203 11.38 -24.35 7.50
C ALA A 203 10.23 -23.44 7.97
N GLY A 204 10.54 -22.39 8.75
CA GLY A 204 9.59 -21.43 9.29
C GLY A 204 8.97 -20.57 8.19
N GLU A 205 9.83 -19.89 7.42
CA GLU A 205 9.53 -19.08 6.23
C GLU A 205 8.69 -19.87 5.25
N LYS A 206 9.10 -21.10 4.92
CA LYS A 206 8.34 -21.99 4.04
C LYS A 206 6.95 -22.22 4.59
N SER A 207 6.83 -22.56 5.88
CA SER A 207 5.54 -22.87 6.50
C SER A 207 4.63 -21.64 6.53
N ALA A 208 5.15 -20.47 6.88
CA ALA A 208 4.40 -19.22 6.93
C ALA A 208 3.91 -18.80 5.53
N VAL A 209 4.81 -18.82 4.54
CA VAL A 209 4.50 -18.44 3.15
C VAL A 209 3.39 -19.33 2.57
N PHE A 210 3.48 -20.65 2.74
CA PHE A 210 2.45 -21.55 2.19
C PHE A 210 1.17 -21.55 3.02
N ALA A 211 1.22 -21.29 4.34
CA ALA A 211 0.01 -21.07 5.13
C ALA A 211 -0.76 -19.83 4.66
N LEU A 212 -0.06 -18.73 4.33
CA LEU A 212 -0.66 -17.55 3.73
C LEU A 212 -1.32 -17.87 2.38
N LEU A 213 -0.60 -18.54 1.47
CA LEU A 213 -1.15 -18.90 0.15
C LEU A 213 -2.37 -19.84 0.26
N ASP A 214 -2.32 -20.84 1.14
CA ASP A 214 -3.41 -21.79 1.35
C ASP A 214 -4.66 -21.13 1.97
N SER A 215 -4.48 -19.98 2.63
CA SER A 215 -5.59 -19.21 3.22
C SER A 215 -6.36 -18.38 2.20
N LEU A 216 -5.78 -18.09 1.03
CA LEU A 216 -6.39 -17.23 0.00
C LEU A 216 -7.46 -18.00 -0.78
N ASP A 217 -8.63 -17.39 -0.96
CA ASP A 217 -9.66 -17.97 -1.83
C ASP A 217 -9.29 -17.86 -3.32
N SER A 218 -10.08 -18.47 -4.21
CA SER A 218 -9.77 -18.48 -5.65
C SER A 218 -9.78 -17.09 -6.30
N THR A 219 -10.52 -16.13 -5.77
CA THR A 219 -10.54 -14.75 -6.25
C THR A 219 -9.29 -14.02 -5.80
N GLN A 220 -8.94 -14.14 -4.51
CA GLN A 220 -7.74 -13.56 -3.93
C GLN A 220 -6.48 -14.15 -4.56
N LEU A 221 -6.41 -15.46 -4.78
CA LEU A 221 -5.31 -16.11 -5.52
C LEU A 221 -5.19 -15.58 -6.94
N GLY A 222 -6.32 -15.31 -7.61
CA GLY A 222 -6.34 -14.69 -8.93
C GLY A 222 -5.75 -13.28 -8.93
N GLN A 223 -6.07 -12.47 -7.92
CA GLN A 223 -5.53 -11.12 -7.73
C GLN A 223 -4.06 -11.13 -7.30
N ALA A 224 -3.67 -12.10 -6.47
CA ALA A 224 -2.31 -12.28 -5.98
C ALA A 224 -1.35 -12.78 -7.07
N LYS A 225 -1.83 -13.22 -8.24
CA LYS A 225 -0.94 -13.70 -9.30
C LYS A 225 -0.10 -12.56 -9.87
N ILE A 226 1.21 -12.66 -9.72
CA ILE A 226 2.18 -11.77 -10.35
C ILE A 226 2.45 -12.26 -11.78
N SER A 227 2.52 -11.32 -12.73
CA SER A 227 2.81 -11.62 -14.13
C SER A 227 4.28 -12.00 -14.34
N GLY A 228 4.52 -13.05 -15.14
CA GLY A 228 5.86 -13.50 -15.52
C GLY A 228 6.23 -14.87 -14.95
N THR A 229 7.48 -15.25 -15.18
CA THR A 229 8.10 -16.49 -14.68
C THR A 229 9.37 -16.11 -13.94
N PHE A 230 9.57 -16.68 -12.76
CA PHE A 230 10.68 -16.36 -11.87
C PHE A 230 11.64 -17.54 -11.80
N SER A 231 12.93 -17.30 -12.02
CA SER A 231 13.98 -18.30 -11.86
C SER A 231 14.85 -18.07 -10.62
N ASP A 232 14.83 -16.85 -10.09
CA ASP A 232 15.50 -16.41 -8.86
C ASP A 232 14.66 -15.30 -8.18
N VAL A 233 15.09 -14.86 -7.00
CA VAL A 233 14.66 -13.57 -6.42
C VAL A 233 15.01 -12.44 -7.38
N VAL A 234 14.12 -11.47 -7.51
CA VAL A 234 14.28 -10.33 -8.44
C VAL A 234 15.30 -9.33 -7.90
N LYS A 235 15.40 -9.18 -6.57
CA LYS A 235 16.30 -8.26 -5.87
C LYS A 235 17.45 -8.92 -5.14
N GLY A 236 17.98 -10.02 -5.70
CA GLY A 236 19.18 -10.68 -5.20
C GLY A 236 20.49 -9.95 -5.55
N ALA A 237 21.62 -10.64 -5.41
CA ALA A 237 22.93 -10.06 -5.68
C ALA A 237 23.06 -9.54 -7.13
N ASN A 238 23.78 -8.44 -7.33
CA ASN A 238 24.04 -7.80 -8.64
C ASN A 238 22.79 -7.30 -9.40
N THR A 239 21.65 -7.17 -8.73
CA THR A 239 20.42 -6.62 -9.32
C THR A 239 20.18 -5.15 -8.97
N ASP A 240 21.14 -4.56 -8.29
CA ASP A 240 21.06 -3.25 -7.65
C ASP A 240 20.81 -2.10 -8.64
N SER A 241 21.38 -2.17 -9.85
CA SER A 241 21.18 -1.17 -10.94
C SER A 241 19.75 -1.10 -11.52
N THR A 242 18.79 -1.84 -10.96
CA THR A 242 17.41 -1.85 -11.44
C THR A 242 16.49 -1.22 -10.40
N ALA A 243 15.48 -0.48 -10.82
CA ALA A 243 14.44 -0.01 -9.91
C ALA A 243 13.65 -1.20 -9.33
N TYR A 244 13.00 -1.01 -8.18
CA TYR A 244 12.02 -1.97 -7.70
C TYR A 244 10.89 -2.13 -8.73
N PRO A 245 10.49 -3.36 -9.09
CA PRO A 245 9.31 -3.59 -9.91
C PRO A 245 8.07 -2.95 -9.28
N ALA A 246 7.15 -2.49 -10.12
CA ALA A 246 5.85 -2.03 -9.66
C ALA A 246 5.15 -3.10 -8.80
N ASP A 247 4.45 -2.63 -7.77
CA ASP A 247 3.70 -3.49 -6.88
C ASP A 247 2.62 -4.26 -7.65
N GLN A 248 2.55 -5.56 -7.37
CA GLN A 248 1.60 -6.50 -7.95
C GLN A 248 1.23 -7.50 -6.88
N GLY A 249 -0.03 -7.92 -6.88
CA GLY A 249 -0.56 -8.90 -5.93
C GLY A 249 -1.93 -8.47 -5.41
N VAL A 250 -2.40 -9.18 -4.39
CA VAL A 250 -3.58 -8.79 -3.62
C VAL A 250 -3.17 -7.77 -2.56
N LEU A 251 -3.93 -6.69 -2.45
CA LEU A 251 -3.67 -5.65 -1.45
C LEU A 251 -3.98 -6.19 -0.05
N VAL A 252 -3.06 -6.07 0.90
CA VAL A 252 -3.17 -6.66 2.23
C VAL A 252 -4.38 -6.11 2.99
N SER A 253 -4.67 -4.81 2.90
CA SER A 253 -5.88 -4.21 3.50
C SER A 253 -7.21 -4.75 2.96
N SER A 254 -7.20 -5.41 1.79
CA SER A 254 -8.39 -6.07 1.23
C SER A 254 -8.60 -7.50 1.74
N LEU A 255 -7.60 -8.07 2.42
CA LEU A 255 -7.67 -9.39 3.03
C LEU A 255 -8.46 -9.34 4.35
N SER A 256 -8.99 -10.49 4.78
CA SER A 256 -9.60 -10.59 6.11
C SER A 256 -8.56 -10.41 7.21
N SER A 257 -8.97 -10.03 8.43
CA SER A 257 -8.05 -9.86 9.55
C SER A 257 -7.20 -11.11 9.81
N ALA A 258 -7.80 -12.30 9.77
CA ALA A 258 -7.08 -13.57 9.94
C ALA A 258 -6.04 -13.84 8.83
N GLN A 259 -6.24 -13.30 7.62
CA GLN A 259 -5.26 -13.38 6.54
C GLN A 259 -4.18 -12.29 6.68
N GLN A 260 -4.53 -11.10 7.19
CA GLN A 260 -3.55 -10.08 7.53
C GLN A 260 -2.61 -10.58 8.64
N ASP A 261 -3.12 -11.27 9.65
CA ASP A 261 -2.31 -11.93 10.68
C ASP A 261 -1.32 -12.95 10.07
N LEU A 262 -1.70 -13.63 8.98
CA LEU A 262 -0.77 -14.51 8.23
C LEU A 262 0.26 -13.73 7.42
N VAL A 263 -0.04 -12.50 6.99
CA VAL A 263 0.95 -11.61 6.37
C VAL A 263 1.95 -11.13 7.43
N THR A 264 1.49 -10.72 8.61
CA THR A 264 2.34 -10.42 9.77
C THR A 264 3.23 -11.62 10.07
N GLY A 265 2.66 -12.82 10.21
CA GLY A 265 3.41 -14.04 10.48
C GLY A 265 4.38 -14.46 9.37
N VAL A 266 4.20 -14.00 8.13
CA VAL A 266 5.23 -14.11 7.09
C VAL A 266 6.35 -13.11 7.38
N ILE A 267 6.04 -11.82 7.54
CA ILE A 267 7.03 -10.76 7.80
C ILE A 267 7.90 -11.08 9.02
N GLU A 268 7.30 -11.55 10.12
CA GLU A 268 7.97 -11.97 11.36
C GLU A 268 9.09 -13.00 11.10
N GLN A 269 8.94 -13.91 10.12
CA GLN A 269 10.00 -14.89 9.83
C GLN A 269 11.31 -14.28 9.33
N TRP A 270 11.29 -13.03 8.85
CA TRP A 270 12.51 -12.31 8.48
C TRP A 270 12.91 -11.31 9.56
N VAL A 271 11.98 -10.51 10.08
CA VAL A 271 12.35 -9.43 11.01
C VAL A 271 12.75 -9.95 12.39
N ASP A 272 12.25 -11.11 12.82
CA ASP A 272 12.60 -11.71 14.13
C ASP A 272 14.01 -12.32 14.14
N ASP A 273 14.70 -12.39 13.00
CA ASP A 273 16.12 -12.73 12.94
C ASP A 273 17.01 -11.55 13.40
N PHE A 274 16.44 -10.35 13.53
CA PHE A 274 17.10 -9.16 14.07
C PHE A 274 16.80 -8.98 15.57
N PRO A 275 17.59 -8.18 16.30
CA PRO A 275 17.32 -7.87 17.71
C PRO A 275 15.92 -7.30 17.92
N ASP A 276 15.26 -7.65 19.02
CA ASP A 276 13.84 -7.36 19.30
C ASP A 276 13.47 -5.87 19.06
N ASP A 277 14.35 -4.94 19.43
CA ASP A 277 14.10 -3.51 19.24
C ASP A 277 14.07 -3.09 17.77
N VAL A 278 14.91 -3.71 16.93
CA VAL A 278 14.95 -3.51 15.48
C VAL A 278 13.76 -4.19 14.81
N ALA A 279 13.43 -5.42 15.24
CA ALA A 279 12.31 -6.19 14.73
C ALA A 279 10.96 -5.48 14.96
N ASP A 280 10.73 -5.00 16.19
CA ASP A 280 9.53 -4.26 16.59
C ASP A 280 9.32 -3.00 15.72
N ASP A 281 10.40 -2.25 15.43
CA ASP A 281 10.36 -1.05 14.61
C ASP A 281 10.01 -1.35 13.14
N TYR A 282 10.56 -2.42 12.57
CA TYR A 282 10.19 -2.88 11.23
C TYR A 282 8.74 -3.33 11.18
N LEU A 283 8.32 -4.18 12.12
CA LEU A 283 6.98 -4.75 12.15
C LEU A 283 5.92 -3.65 12.25
N ALA A 284 6.09 -2.71 13.18
CA ALA A 284 5.19 -1.57 13.35
C ALA A 284 5.08 -0.72 12.06
N ALA A 285 6.21 -0.46 11.38
CA ALA A 285 6.21 0.28 10.13
C ALA A 285 5.46 -0.47 9.02
N TYR A 286 5.65 -1.79 8.90
CA TYR A 286 5.05 -2.58 7.84
C TYR A 286 3.54 -2.81 8.05
N GLU A 287 3.11 -3.08 9.28
CA GLU A 287 1.68 -3.20 9.62
C GLU A 287 0.91 -1.92 9.34
N SER A 288 1.51 -0.77 9.64
CA SER A 288 0.88 0.53 9.39
C SER A 288 0.64 0.84 7.90
N ALA A 289 1.33 0.12 7.00
CA ALA A 289 1.32 0.32 5.56
C ALA A 289 0.54 -0.77 4.79
N TYR A 290 -0.29 -1.56 5.46
CA TYR A 290 -1.09 -2.62 4.80
C TYR A 290 -2.05 -2.11 3.73
N ASP A 291 -2.41 -0.83 3.75
CA ASP A 291 -3.19 -0.17 2.69
C ASP A 291 -2.41 0.06 1.39
N GLN A 292 -1.10 -0.15 1.40
CA GLN A 292 -0.17 -0.02 0.27
C GLN A 292 0.75 -1.23 0.12
N THR A 293 0.52 -2.29 0.89
CA THR A 293 1.32 -3.53 0.86
C THR A 293 0.58 -4.61 0.10
N TYR A 294 1.30 -5.37 -0.71
CA TYR A 294 0.77 -6.39 -1.60
C TYR A 294 1.44 -7.73 -1.33
N VAL A 295 0.64 -8.79 -1.34
CA VAL A 295 1.10 -10.17 -1.36
C VAL A 295 0.87 -10.72 -2.76
N GLY A 296 1.90 -11.31 -3.36
CA GLY A 296 1.73 -11.96 -4.64
C GLY A 296 2.53 -13.24 -4.81
N TRP A 297 2.13 -14.05 -5.78
CA TRP A 297 2.77 -15.32 -6.12
C TRP A 297 3.03 -15.44 -7.61
N GLY A 298 4.13 -16.10 -7.96
CA GLY A 298 4.60 -16.39 -9.30
C GLY A 298 4.74 -17.90 -9.51
N ASN A 299 4.88 -18.32 -10.77
CA ASN A 299 5.02 -19.74 -11.15
C ASN A 299 3.88 -20.66 -10.65
N THR A 300 4.00 -21.25 -9.46
CA THR A 300 3.06 -22.19 -8.83
C THR A 300 2.86 -21.86 -7.34
N THR A 301 1.72 -22.23 -6.78
CA THR A 301 1.45 -22.19 -5.33
C THR A 301 1.78 -23.51 -4.63
N ASP A 302 2.23 -24.52 -5.37
CA ASP A 302 2.60 -25.83 -4.83
C ASP A 302 3.93 -25.76 -4.04
N PRO A 303 3.96 -26.13 -2.74
CA PRO A 303 5.17 -26.11 -1.90
C PRO A 303 6.26 -27.09 -2.32
N THR A 304 5.99 -27.97 -3.28
CA THR A 304 6.95 -28.90 -3.88
C THR A 304 7.44 -28.45 -5.25
N GLY A 305 6.78 -27.45 -5.85
CA GLY A 305 7.11 -26.91 -7.15
C GLY A 305 8.04 -25.68 -7.08
N LYS A 306 8.27 -25.06 -8.24
CA LYS A 306 9.07 -23.82 -8.38
C LYS A 306 8.29 -22.58 -7.93
N ALA A 307 7.77 -22.59 -6.71
CA ALA A 307 7.00 -21.49 -6.16
C ALA A 307 7.83 -20.20 -6.07
N TYR A 308 7.17 -19.06 -6.25
CA TYR A 308 7.71 -17.73 -5.99
C TYR A 308 6.64 -16.94 -5.24
N VAL A 309 7.03 -16.27 -4.15
CA VAL A 309 6.16 -15.41 -3.37
C VAL A 309 6.87 -14.09 -3.11
N ARG A 310 6.11 -13.00 -3.12
CA ARG A 310 6.60 -11.66 -2.82
C ARG A 310 5.64 -10.91 -1.90
N VAL A 311 6.18 -10.30 -0.86
CA VAL A 311 5.51 -9.25 -0.07
C VAL A 311 6.19 -7.92 -0.42
N SER A 312 5.42 -6.94 -0.88
CA SER A 312 5.97 -5.65 -1.31
C SER A 312 5.07 -4.52 -0.88
N GLY A 313 5.62 -3.55 -0.14
CA GLY A 313 4.95 -2.31 0.24
C GLY A 313 5.88 -1.11 0.08
N PRO A 314 5.54 0.05 0.67
CA PRO A 314 6.37 1.25 0.59
C PRO A 314 7.79 1.03 1.13
N ARG A 315 7.92 0.25 2.21
CA ARG A 315 9.20 -0.14 2.83
C ARG A 315 9.53 -1.61 2.60
N VAL A 316 8.68 -2.53 3.06
CA VAL A 316 8.95 -3.97 3.01
C VAL A 316 9.12 -4.50 1.58
N TRP A 317 10.14 -5.33 1.38
CA TRP A 317 10.34 -6.16 0.20
C TRP A 317 10.87 -7.53 0.61
N ILE A 318 10.02 -8.55 0.57
CA ILE A 318 10.38 -9.94 0.83
C ILE A 318 10.12 -10.75 -0.42
N GLU A 319 11.08 -11.57 -0.83
CA GLU A 319 10.89 -12.58 -1.87
C GLU A 319 11.28 -13.95 -1.35
N TYR A 320 10.51 -14.96 -1.70
CA TYR A 320 10.80 -16.35 -1.39
C TYR A 320 10.60 -17.21 -2.64
N ILE A 321 11.60 -17.99 -3.02
CA ILE A 321 11.58 -18.79 -4.24
C ILE A 321 12.14 -20.19 -4.06
N HIS A 322 11.51 -21.13 -4.76
CA HIS A 322 12.03 -22.47 -5.00
C HIS A 322 12.70 -22.55 -6.39
N GLN A 323 14.01 -22.75 -6.38
CA GLN A 323 14.81 -23.06 -7.55
C GLN A 323 15.07 -24.57 -7.69
N ALA A 324 15.66 -24.95 -8.82
CA ALA A 324 16.21 -26.30 -8.98
C ALA A 324 17.56 -26.39 -8.26
N GLY A 325 17.78 -27.46 -7.50
CA GLY A 325 19.06 -27.73 -6.85
C GLY A 325 20.23 -27.79 -7.83
N VAL A 326 21.40 -27.34 -7.37
CA VAL A 326 22.65 -27.36 -8.13
C VAL A 326 23.42 -28.64 -7.82
N VAL A 327 23.65 -28.93 -6.53
CA VAL A 327 24.35 -30.15 -6.08
C VAL A 327 23.37 -31.31 -5.95
N TYR A 328 22.20 -31.05 -5.39
CA TYR A 328 21.07 -31.95 -5.24
C TYR A 328 20.02 -31.65 -6.32
N SER A 329 20.36 -31.89 -7.58
CA SER A 329 19.55 -31.53 -8.77
C SER A 329 18.10 -32.04 -8.82
N ASN A 330 17.74 -33.00 -7.96
CA ASN A 330 16.39 -33.52 -7.81
C ASN A 330 15.61 -32.93 -6.61
N GLN A 331 16.17 -31.94 -5.94
CA GLN A 331 15.59 -31.25 -4.79
C GLN A 331 15.37 -29.77 -5.08
N VAL A 332 14.56 -29.14 -4.23
CA VAL A 332 14.36 -27.69 -4.24
C VAL A 332 15.55 -27.02 -3.56
N HIS A 333 16.05 -25.95 -4.18
CA HIS A 333 16.97 -25.00 -3.58
C HIS A 333 16.18 -23.73 -3.26
N GLN A 334 16.09 -23.37 -1.98
CA GLN A 334 15.36 -22.18 -1.56
C GLN A 334 16.28 -20.98 -1.60
N HIS A 335 15.81 -19.87 -2.17
CA HIS A 335 16.39 -18.55 -1.95
C HIS A 335 15.32 -17.63 -1.36
N THR A 336 15.76 -16.70 -0.53
CA THR A 336 14.95 -15.59 -0.08
C THR A 336 15.79 -14.33 0.03
N VAL A 337 15.15 -13.18 -0.15
CA VAL A 337 15.76 -11.87 0.12
C VAL A 337 14.75 -11.02 0.90
N PHE A 338 15.22 -10.38 1.96
CA PHE A 338 14.56 -9.30 2.66
C PHE A 338 15.28 -7.99 2.34
N ARG A 339 14.50 -6.95 2.04
CA ARG A 339 14.98 -5.58 1.91
C ARG A 339 13.98 -4.61 2.52
N ASP A 340 14.49 -3.56 3.14
CA ASP A 340 13.71 -2.37 3.46
C ASP A 340 14.05 -1.26 2.48
N LYS A 341 13.10 -0.91 1.58
CA LYS A 341 13.31 0.08 0.51
C LYS A 341 13.73 1.46 1.01
N SER A 342 13.46 1.81 2.27
CA SER A 342 13.86 3.12 2.83
C SER A 342 15.28 3.13 3.40
N TYR A 343 15.79 1.97 3.85
CA TYR A 343 17.14 1.84 4.39
C TYR A 343 18.12 1.14 3.46
N ASP A 344 17.63 0.46 2.44
CA ASP A 344 18.45 -0.17 1.42
C ASP A 344 19.34 0.89 0.75
N TYR A 345 20.60 0.56 0.46
CA TYR A 345 21.47 1.45 -0.29
C TYR A 345 20.95 1.73 -1.72
N LEU A 346 19.96 0.93 -2.20
CA LEU A 346 19.16 1.24 -3.40
C LEU A 346 18.24 2.45 -3.25
N ALA A 347 17.92 2.87 -2.03
CA ALA A 347 17.23 4.12 -1.76
C ALA A 347 18.01 5.31 -2.35
N GLY A 348 19.33 5.18 -2.55
CA GLY A 348 20.19 6.13 -3.26
C GLY A 348 20.17 6.05 -4.79
N GLU A 349 19.57 5.01 -5.40
CA GLU A 349 19.26 4.93 -6.84
C GLU A 349 17.79 5.21 -7.16
N SER A 350 16.98 5.56 -6.15
CA SER A 350 15.83 6.42 -6.40
C SER A 350 16.36 7.83 -6.61
N THR A 351 16.20 8.36 -7.82
CA THR A 351 16.20 9.82 -7.99
C THR A 351 14.93 10.38 -7.35
N SER A 352 14.77 10.23 -6.02
CA SER A 352 13.90 11.11 -5.26
C SER A 352 14.59 12.46 -5.27
N THR A 353 14.37 13.19 -6.37
CA THR A 353 14.48 14.63 -6.36
C THR A 353 13.72 15.07 -5.12
N PRO A 354 14.32 15.83 -4.18
CA PRO A 354 13.60 16.31 -3.02
C PRO A 354 12.28 16.93 -3.50
N SER A 355 11.17 16.31 -3.12
CA SER A 355 9.87 16.79 -3.52
C SER A 355 9.61 18.07 -2.74
N VAL A 356 9.12 19.08 -3.44
CA VAL A 356 8.79 20.36 -2.83
C VAL A 356 7.31 20.39 -2.48
N THR A 357 7.01 20.90 -1.29
CA THR A 357 5.63 21.08 -0.85
C THR A 357 4.86 21.95 -1.85
N SER A 358 3.58 21.66 -2.08
CA SER A 358 2.74 22.43 -2.99
C SER A 358 1.52 23.03 -2.31
N GLN A 359 0.95 24.07 -2.94
CA GLN A 359 -0.32 24.66 -2.57
C GLN A 359 -1.29 24.59 -3.75
N THR A 360 -2.37 23.83 -3.57
CA THR A 360 -3.47 23.74 -4.53
C THR A 360 -4.54 24.78 -4.23
N SER A 361 -5.04 25.46 -5.27
CA SER A 361 -6.13 26.42 -5.21
C SER A 361 -7.21 26.07 -6.23
N LEU A 362 -8.46 26.31 -5.87
CA LEU A 362 -9.64 26.01 -6.68
C LEU A 362 -10.46 27.28 -6.86
N SER A 363 -10.92 27.52 -8.09
CA SER A 363 -11.89 28.57 -8.43
C SER A 363 -12.97 28.00 -9.33
N ALA A 364 -14.22 28.06 -8.88
CA ALA A 364 -15.38 27.59 -9.63
C ALA A 364 -16.51 28.63 -9.47
N PRO A 365 -16.77 29.48 -10.49
CA PRO A 365 -17.76 30.55 -10.39
C PRO A 365 -19.21 30.04 -10.32
N GLY A 366 -19.44 28.76 -10.61
CA GLY A 366 -20.77 28.16 -10.71
C GLY A 366 -21.46 28.47 -12.05
N GLY A 367 -22.70 28.05 -12.16
CA GLY A 367 -23.43 28.09 -13.42
C GLY A 367 -24.91 27.79 -13.23
N THR A 368 -25.52 27.18 -14.24
CA THR A 368 -26.94 26.79 -14.21
C THR A 368 -27.04 25.29 -14.37
N TYR A 369 -28.04 24.64 -13.78
CA TYR A 369 -28.26 23.19 -13.98
C TYR A 369 -28.22 22.83 -15.46
N GLY A 370 -27.35 21.88 -15.84
CA GLY A 370 -27.14 21.49 -17.23
C GLY A 370 -26.23 22.38 -18.08
N ASP A 371 -25.64 23.41 -17.49
CA ASP A 371 -24.50 24.21 -17.99
C ASP A 371 -23.81 24.84 -16.76
N PRO A 372 -23.22 24.00 -15.90
CA PRO A 372 -22.66 24.41 -14.61
C PRO A 372 -21.38 25.25 -14.75
N GLY A 373 -20.82 25.38 -15.96
CA GLY A 373 -19.58 26.06 -16.23
C GLY A 373 -18.35 25.19 -15.96
N THR A 374 -17.24 25.84 -15.63
CA THR A 374 -15.94 25.17 -15.42
C THR A 374 -15.36 25.50 -14.05
N ALA A 375 -14.46 24.64 -13.58
CA ALA A 375 -13.62 24.84 -12.42
C ALA A 375 -12.16 24.95 -12.87
N THR A 376 -11.44 25.95 -12.40
CA THR A 376 -10.00 26.09 -12.63
C THR A 376 -9.25 25.69 -11.36
N VAL A 377 -8.31 24.76 -11.52
CA VAL A 377 -7.38 24.34 -10.46
C VAL A 377 -6.00 24.89 -10.81
N SER A 378 -5.33 25.47 -9.82
CA SER A 378 -3.95 25.94 -9.95
C SER A 378 -3.13 25.41 -8.78
N VAL A 379 -1.96 24.85 -9.09
CA VAL A 379 -1.01 24.30 -8.13
C VAL A 379 0.28 25.08 -8.24
N VAL A 380 0.81 25.52 -7.10
CA VAL A 380 2.06 26.25 -6.99
C VAL A 380 3.00 25.46 -6.11
N ALA A 381 4.21 25.19 -6.57
CA ALA A 381 5.27 24.61 -5.74
C ALA A 381 5.86 25.66 -4.80
N ALA A 382 6.46 25.23 -3.69
CA ALA A 382 7.15 26.14 -2.76
C ALA A 382 8.43 26.75 -3.34
N ASP A 383 8.92 26.20 -4.46
CA ASP A 383 10.05 26.69 -5.23
C ASP A 383 9.61 27.16 -6.64
N ASP A 384 10.58 27.37 -7.54
CA ASP A 384 10.33 27.81 -8.93
C ASP A 384 9.95 26.64 -9.88
N SER A 385 9.76 25.42 -9.37
CA SER A 385 9.31 24.29 -10.19
C SER A 385 7.88 24.50 -10.66
N THR A 386 7.56 23.96 -11.84
CA THR A 386 6.20 24.05 -12.39
C THR A 386 5.49 22.71 -12.17
N PRO A 387 4.45 22.65 -11.31
CA PRO A 387 3.72 21.41 -11.06
C PRO A 387 3.10 20.84 -12.32
N THR A 388 3.24 19.52 -12.49
CA THR A 388 2.60 18.71 -13.53
C THR A 388 1.90 17.51 -12.89
N GLY A 389 1.06 16.79 -13.61
CA GLY A 389 0.35 15.62 -13.08
C GLY A 389 -1.15 15.84 -12.89
N ASP A 390 -1.80 14.85 -12.29
CA ASP A 390 -3.26 14.74 -12.32
C ASP A 390 -3.94 15.43 -11.13
N VAL A 391 -5.11 15.97 -11.41
CA VAL A 391 -6.00 16.61 -10.47
C VAL A 391 -7.38 15.98 -10.54
N SER A 392 -7.98 15.75 -9.37
CA SER A 392 -9.39 15.35 -9.23
C SER A 392 -10.18 16.47 -8.58
N LEU A 393 -11.34 16.80 -9.15
CA LEU A 393 -12.33 17.68 -8.55
C LEU A 393 -13.36 16.82 -7.82
N LEU A 394 -13.54 17.07 -6.53
CA LEU A 394 -14.39 16.28 -5.64
C LEU A 394 -15.57 17.12 -5.15
N ASP A 395 -16.69 16.46 -4.86
CA ASP A 395 -17.82 17.05 -4.13
C ASP A 395 -17.70 16.88 -2.61
N GLU A 396 -18.73 17.28 -1.86
CA GLU A 396 -18.76 17.20 -0.39
C GLU A 396 -18.70 15.77 0.19
N ASP A 397 -18.96 14.74 -0.61
CA ASP A 397 -18.91 13.33 -0.23
C ASP A 397 -17.63 12.64 -0.77
N ASP A 398 -16.63 13.43 -1.18
CA ASP A 398 -15.38 13.00 -1.83
C ASP A 398 -15.58 12.25 -3.16
N ALA A 399 -16.74 12.40 -3.81
CA ALA A 399 -16.99 11.77 -5.10
C ALA A 399 -16.35 12.59 -6.24
N VAL A 400 -15.68 11.90 -7.16
CA VAL A 400 -14.99 12.54 -8.29
C VAL A 400 -15.99 13.06 -9.32
N LEU A 401 -16.05 14.38 -9.46
CA LEU A 401 -16.89 15.07 -10.44
C LEU A 401 -16.21 15.19 -11.81
N ALA A 402 -14.90 15.43 -11.82
CA ALA A 402 -14.09 15.58 -13.02
C ALA A 402 -12.60 15.34 -12.71
N THR A 403 -11.83 14.95 -13.72
CA THR A 403 -10.37 14.82 -13.63
C THR A 403 -9.70 15.52 -14.80
N GLY A 404 -8.45 15.93 -14.60
CA GLY A 404 -7.61 16.42 -15.68
C GLY A 404 -6.18 16.63 -15.24
N THR A 405 -5.30 16.80 -16.22
CA THR A 405 -3.86 16.91 -16.00
C THR A 405 -3.44 18.38 -16.07
N LEU A 406 -2.57 18.81 -15.16
CA LEU A 406 -2.00 20.16 -15.15
C LEU A 406 -1.19 20.43 -16.41
N SER A 407 -1.40 21.61 -16.97
CA SER A 407 -0.54 22.21 -17.99
C SER A 407 -0.03 23.55 -17.44
N SER A 408 1.29 23.65 -17.24
CA SER A 408 1.92 24.83 -16.64
C SER A 408 1.34 25.20 -15.26
N GLY A 409 1.18 24.21 -14.37
CA GLY A 409 0.66 24.41 -13.01
C GLY A 409 -0.84 24.69 -12.91
N SER A 410 -1.61 24.58 -14.01
CA SER A 410 -3.06 24.77 -13.95
C SER A 410 -3.83 23.86 -14.92
N VAL A 411 -5.09 23.56 -14.57
CA VAL A 411 -6.04 22.85 -15.43
C VAL A 411 -7.43 23.46 -15.27
N THR A 412 -8.22 23.46 -16.34
CA THR A 412 -9.65 23.83 -16.31
C THR A 412 -10.47 22.59 -16.62
N LEU A 413 -11.43 22.28 -15.74
CA LEU A 413 -12.27 21.10 -15.78
C LEU A 413 -13.72 21.52 -16.00
N ASP A 414 -14.42 20.84 -16.90
CA ASP A 414 -15.86 21.03 -17.07
C ASP A 414 -16.61 20.42 -15.89
N LEU A 415 -17.50 21.19 -15.26
CA LEU A 415 -18.38 20.64 -14.25
C LEU A 415 -19.43 19.75 -14.93
N PRO A 416 -19.83 18.60 -14.34
CA PRO A 416 -20.76 17.69 -14.97
C PRO A 416 -22.13 18.36 -15.13
N ASP A 417 -22.73 18.27 -16.32
CA ASP A 417 -24.05 18.86 -16.63
C ASP A 417 -25.19 18.28 -15.76
N THR A 418 -24.94 17.16 -15.10
CA THR A 418 -25.82 16.52 -14.11
C THR A 418 -25.74 17.13 -12.71
N LEU A 419 -24.79 18.03 -12.44
CA LEU A 419 -24.64 18.70 -11.14
C LEU A 419 -25.90 19.51 -10.83
N SER A 420 -26.65 19.06 -9.83
CA SER A 420 -27.98 19.59 -9.49
C SER A 420 -27.97 21.07 -9.11
N ALA A 421 -29.11 21.74 -9.20
CA ALA A 421 -29.21 23.12 -8.72
C ALA A 421 -29.14 23.16 -7.19
N GLY A 422 -28.34 24.07 -6.65
CA GLY A 422 -28.04 24.15 -5.23
C GLY A 422 -26.67 24.79 -4.97
N THR A 423 -26.24 24.76 -3.71
CA THR A 423 -24.87 25.09 -3.34
C THR A 423 -24.14 23.78 -3.05
N HIS A 424 -23.07 23.52 -3.78
CA HIS A 424 -22.17 22.37 -3.60
C HIS A 424 -20.88 22.85 -2.96
N THR A 425 -20.19 21.97 -2.26
CA THR A 425 -18.87 22.29 -1.69
C THR A 425 -17.81 21.46 -2.38
N LEU A 426 -16.96 22.10 -3.18
CA LEU A 426 -15.98 21.40 -4.00
C LEU A 426 -14.57 21.53 -3.46
N THR A 427 -13.77 20.48 -3.60
CA THR A 427 -12.33 20.47 -3.33
C THR A 427 -11.56 19.98 -4.55
N ALA A 428 -10.32 20.43 -4.71
CA ALA A 428 -9.42 19.91 -5.73
C ALA A 428 -8.27 19.16 -5.06
N ALA A 429 -8.06 17.91 -5.44
CA ALA A 429 -6.96 17.08 -4.98
C ALA A 429 -5.93 16.92 -6.11
N TYR A 430 -4.74 17.48 -5.90
CA TYR A 430 -3.56 17.25 -6.74
C TYR A 430 -2.81 16.03 -6.20
N GLN A 431 -2.56 15.04 -7.06
CA GLN A 431 -2.00 13.74 -6.67
C GLN A 431 -0.47 13.74 -6.50
N GLY A 432 0.18 14.89 -6.70
CA GLY A 432 1.63 14.99 -6.69
C GLY A 432 2.28 14.56 -8.01
N SER A 433 3.60 14.69 -8.05
CA SER A 433 4.49 14.19 -9.09
C SER A 433 5.83 13.83 -8.46
N ASP A 434 6.75 13.26 -9.25
CA ASP A 434 8.09 12.89 -8.78
C ASP A 434 8.90 14.07 -8.18
N ALA A 435 8.52 15.32 -8.46
CA ALA A 435 9.22 16.53 -7.99
C ALA A 435 8.40 17.41 -7.04
N VAL A 436 7.08 17.19 -6.92
CA VAL A 436 6.18 18.11 -6.19
C VAL A 436 5.16 17.29 -5.40
N ASP A 437 5.06 17.55 -4.10
CA ASP A 437 4.16 16.82 -3.21
C ASP A 437 2.69 16.99 -3.60
N ALA A 438 1.89 15.96 -3.31
CA ALA A 438 0.44 16.03 -3.38
C ALA A 438 -0.12 17.11 -2.43
N SER A 439 -1.20 17.77 -2.82
CA SER A 439 -1.89 18.72 -1.95
C SER A 439 -3.37 18.86 -2.30
N THR A 440 -4.17 19.35 -1.37
CA THR A 440 -5.61 19.56 -1.54
C THR A 440 -5.96 21.03 -1.33
N SER A 441 -6.85 21.56 -2.16
CA SER A 441 -7.34 22.92 -1.98
C SER A 441 -8.20 23.05 -0.71
N SER A 442 -8.38 24.28 -0.24
CA SER A 442 -9.53 24.57 0.62
C SER A 442 -10.84 24.30 -0.13
N ALA A 443 -11.89 23.98 0.63
CA ALA A 443 -13.23 23.78 0.09
C ALA A 443 -13.83 25.11 -0.44
N VAL A 444 -14.41 25.06 -1.64
CA VAL A 444 -15.00 26.21 -2.33
C VAL A 444 -16.50 25.97 -2.54
N PRO A 445 -17.37 26.87 -2.04
CA PRO A 445 -18.81 26.77 -2.31
C PRO A 445 -19.11 27.19 -3.75
N VAL A 446 -19.82 26.33 -4.49
CA VAL A 446 -20.20 26.54 -5.89
C VAL A 446 -21.71 26.56 -5.99
N SER A 447 -22.26 27.65 -6.54
CA SER A 447 -23.71 27.81 -6.69
C SER A 447 -24.16 27.48 -8.11
N ILE A 448 -25.06 26.49 -8.21
CA ILE A 448 -25.71 26.11 -9.46
C ILE A 448 -27.15 26.61 -9.42
N ALA A 449 -27.45 27.57 -10.28
CA ALA A 449 -28.79 28.14 -10.42
C ALA A 449 -29.76 27.15 -11.06
N GLN A 450 -31.04 27.28 -10.73
CA GLN A 450 -32.10 26.56 -11.43
C GLN A 450 -32.19 27.00 -12.90
N ARG A 451 -32.42 26.06 -13.80
CA ARG A 451 -32.63 26.34 -15.22
C ARG A 451 -34.05 26.82 -15.48
N ASP A 452 -34.20 27.81 -16.35
CA ASP A 452 -35.53 28.26 -16.78
C ASP A 452 -36.27 27.16 -17.56
N SER A 453 -37.54 26.97 -17.25
CA SER A 453 -38.44 26.09 -18.01
C SER A 453 -39.45 26.89 -18.83
N SER A 454 -40.04 26.27 -19.85
CA SER A 454 -41.12 26.90 -20.61
C SER A 454 -42.31 25.96 -20.84
N ILE A 455 -43.52 26.53 -20.73
CA ILE A 455 -44.77 25.83 -21.02
C ILE A 455 -45.70 26.73 -21.84
N ALA A 456 -46.01 26.29 -23.05
CA ALA A 456 -47.02 26.90 -23.90
C ALA A 456 -48.34 26.12 -23.83
N ALA A 457 -49.44 26.81 -24.08
CA ALA A 457 -50.76 26.18 -24.16
C ALA A 457 -51.58 26.83 -25.27
N ARG A 458 -52.34 26.02 -26.01
CA ARG A 458 -53.32 26.48 -26.99
C ARG A 458 -54.60 25.65 -26.95
N LEU A 459 -55.73 26.28 -27.23
CA LEU A 459 -57.01 25.57 -27.37
C LEU A 459 -57.12 24.99 -28.78
N ALA A 460 -57.51 23.71 -28.91
CA ALA A 460 -57.81 23.13 -30.21
C ALA A 460 -58.99 23.84 -30.91
N LYS A 461 -59.95 24.33 -30.11
CA LYS A 461 -61.05 25.21 -30.53
C LYS A 461 -61.33 26.23 -29.43
N ALA A 462 -61.32 27.53 -29.77
CA ALA A 462 -61.62 28.61 -28.81
C ALA A 462 -63.11 28.72 -28.46
N ARG A 463 -64.00 28.14 -29.29
CA ARG A 463 -65.45 28.08 -29.07
C ARG A 463 -65.89 26.62 -29.10
N VAL A 464 -66.61 26.17 -28.07
CA VAL A 464 -67.08 24.78 -27.94
C VAL A 464 -68.57 24.79 -27.59
N ALA A 465 -69.37 23.93 -28.21
CA ALA A 465 -70.79 23.84 -27.94
C ALA A 465 -71.06 23.26 -26.54
N ARG A 466 -72.15 23.69 -25.89
CA ARG A 466 -72.62 23.11 -24.62
C ARG A 466 -72.66 21.58 -24.70
N GLY A 467 -72.19 20.92 -23.64
CA GLY A 467 -72.16 19.46 -23.53
C GLY A 467 -70.94 18.78 -24.16
N HIS A 468 -70.12 19.50 -24.94
CA HIS A 468 -68.86 19.01 -25.51
C HIS A 468 -67.66 19.37 -24.62
N ARG A 469 -66.60 18.56 -24.70
CA ARG A 469 -65.34 18.79 -23.97
C ARG A 469 -64.36 19.56 -24.85
N ALA A 470 -63.75 20.60 -24.31
CA ALA A 470 -62.66 21.30 -24.97
C ALA A 470 -61.34 20.50 -24.86
N THR A 471 -60.47 20.64 -25.84
CA THR A 471 -59.12 20.05 -25.82
C THR A 471 -58.09 21.17 -25.73
N LEU A 472 -57.26 21.11 -24.69
CA LEU A 472 -56.08 21.94 -24.50
C LEU A 472 -54.87 21.18 -25.02
N VAL A 473 -54.06 21.81 -25.86
CA VAL A 473 -52.77 21.29 -26.29
C VAL A 473 -51.70 22.03 -25.52
N LEU A 474 -50.90 21.30 -24.76
CA LEU A 474 -49.76 21.81 -24.02
C LEU A 474 -48.49 21.47 -24.77
N THR A 475 -47.54 22.38 -24.78
CA THR A 475 -46.20 22.16 -25.33
C THR A 475 -45.20 22.65 -24.30
N ALA A 476 -44.49 21.73 -23.65
CA ALA A 476 -43.29 22.10 -22.89
C ALA A 476 -42.16 22.31 -23.89
N GLY A 477 -41.41 23.39 -23.71
CA GLY A 477 -40.35 23.76 -24.65
C GLY A 477 -39.21 22.75 -24.67
N PRO A 478 -38.36 22.82 -25.70
CA PRO A 478 -37.13 22.04 -25.75
C PRO A 478 -36.24 22.42 -24.56
N ALA A 479 -35.65 21.43 -23.92
CA ALA A 479 -34.71 21.62 -22.83
C ALA A 479 -33.68 20.49 -22.82
N SER A 480 -32.43 20.88 -22.62
CA SER A 480 -31.32 19.98 -22.30
C SER A 480 -30.73 20.50 -21.00
N PRO A 481 -30.58 19.71 -19.93
CA PRO A 481 -31.19 18.40 -19.69
C PRO A 481 -32.72 18.44 -19.77
N ALA A 482 -33.32 17.27 -19.98
CA ALA A 482 -34.76 17.15 -20.15
C ALA A 482 -35.54 17.65 -18.92
N VAL A 483 -36.51 18.53 -19.13
CA VAL A 483 -37.38 19.02 -18.05
C VAL A 483 -38.40 17.94 -17.73
N SER A 484 -38.35 17.38 -16.51
CA SER A 484 -39.42 16.53 -15.97
C SER A 484 -40.17 17.23 -14.85
N GLY A 485 -41.48 17.37 -14.99
CA GLY A 485 -42.25 18.13 -14.01
C GLY A 485 -43.75 17.92 -14.06
N ARG A 486 -44.44 18.51 -13.07
CA ARG A 486 -45.90 18.48 -12.97
C ARG A 486 -46.48 19.74 -13.60
N VAL A 487 -47.40 19.57 -14.54
CA VAL A 487 -48.19 20.66 -15.13
C VAL A 487 -49.60 20.69 -14.53
N LEU A 488 -49.98 21.85 -14.01
CA LEU A 488 -51.30 22.16 -13.49
C LEU A 488 -52.11 22.89 -14.57
N THR A 489 -53.22 22.29 -14.98
CA THR A 489 -54.20 22.98 -15.82
C THR A 489 -55.21 23.70 -14.93
N LYS A 490 -55.22 25.04 -15.00
CA LYS A 490 -56.15 25.89 -14.26
C LYS A 490 -57.25 26.43 -15.16
N VAL A 491 -58.49 26.40 -14.68
CA VAL A 491 -59.66 27.05 -15.30
C VAL A 491 -60.32 27.93 -14.27
N ASP A 492 -60.48 29.22 -14.60
CA ASP A 492 -61.01 30.25 -13.70
C ASP A 492 -60.30 30.27 -12.33
N GLY A 493 -58.99 30.07 -12.35
CA GLY A 493 -58.13 30.03 -11.16
C GLY A 493 -58.09 28.68 -10.42
N ARG A 494 -59.04 27.76 -10.67
CA ARG A 494 -59.10 26.43 -10.03
C ARG A 494 -58.28 25.40 -10.79
N ILE A 495 -57.52 24.57 -10.07
CA ILE A 495 -56.78 23.44 -10.66
C ILE A 495 -57.79 22.35 -11.04
N LEU A 496 -57.89 22.04 -12.34
CA LEU A 496 -58.79 20.98 -12.83
C LEU A 496 -58.06 19.68 -13.16
N ARG A 497 -56.78 19.74 -13.49
CA ARG A 497 -55.99 18.55 -13.81
C ARG A 497 -54.52 18.74 -13.48
N ARG A 498 -53.88 17.65 -13.08
CA ARG A 498 -52.43 17.53 -12.89
C ARG A 498 -51.93 16.47 -13.87
N VAL A 499 -50.88 16.76 -14.62
CA VAL A 499 -50.24 15.79 -15.52
C VAL A 499 -48.73 15.91 -15.41
N ARG A 500 -47.99 14.79 -15.50
CA ARG A 500 -46.53 14.84 -15.68
C ARG A 500 -46.20 15.07 -17.14
N VAL A 501 -45.18 15.87 -17.38
CA VAL A 501 -44.56 16.05 -18.68
C VAL A 501 -43.07 15.85 -18.51
N THR A 502 -42.47 15.13 -19.47
CA THR A 502 -41.04 15.11 -19.70
C THR A 502 -40.83 15.69 -21.10
N ALA A 503 -39.97 16.70 -21.22
CA ALA A 503 -39.61 17.35 -22.48
C ALA A 503 -38.09 17.35 -22.63
N ASP A 504 -37.62 16.72 -23.69
CA ASP A 504 -36.22 16.67 -24.12
C ASP A 504 -35.92 17.82 -25.10
N GLU A 505 -34.84 17.73 -25.86
CA GLU A 505 -34.44 18.73 -26.86
C GLU A 505 -35.44 18.93 -28.00
N ALA A 506 -36.36 17.97 -28.24
CA ALA A 506 -37.43 18.13 -29.22
C ALA A 506 -38.67 18.83 -28.63
N GLY A 507 -38.71 19.02 -27.31
CA GLY A 507 -39.88 19.45 -26.57
C GLY A 507 -40.95 18.35 -26.49
N SER A 508 -42.02 18.60 -25.73
CA SER A 508 -43.08 17.59 -25.55
C SER A 508 -44.47 18.19 -25.69
N THR A 509 -45.31 17.54 -26.49
CA THR A 509 -46.70 17.97 -26.71
C THR A 509 -47.71 17.00 -26.10
N LEU A 510 -48.58 17.52 -25.24
CA LEU A 510 -49.63 16.75 -24.57
C LEU A 510 -51.03 17.32 -24.90
N ARG A 511 -51.98 16.44 -25.22
CA ARG A 511 -53.38 16.81 -25.43
C ARG A 511 -54.23 16.47 -24.21
N ILE A 512 -54.80 17.49 -23.58
CA ILE A 512 -55.66 17.37 -22.39
C ILE A 512 -57.10 17.66 -22.77
N ARG A 513 -58.00 16.68 -22.57
CA ARG A 513 -59.44 16.94 -22.57
C ARG A 513 -59.86 17.57 -21.24
N LEU A 514 -60.44 18.77 -21.29
CA LEU A 514 -61.03 19.46 -20.16
C LEU A 514 -62.38 18.81 -19.78
N PRO A 515 -62.85 18.94 -18.53
CA PRO A 515 -64.22 18.55 -18.17
C PRO A 515 -65.25 19.38 -18.97
N LYS A 516 -66.51 18.94 -18.94
CA LYS A 516 -67.60 19.75 -19.50
C LYS A 516 -67.74 21.00 -18.62
N LEU A 517 -67.66 22.18 -19.23
CA LEU A 517 -67.76 23.46 -18.54
C LEU A 517 -69.15 24.08 -18.75
N ALA A 518 -69.53 24.98 -17.86
CA ALA A 518 -70.79 25.73 -17.97
C ALA A 518 -70.77 26.66 -19.21
N VAL A 519 -71.93 27.16 -19.63
CA VAL A 519 -72.01 28.16 -20.69
C VAL A 519 -71.39 29.47 -20.20
N GLY A 520 -70.52 30.09 -21.00
CA GLY A 520 -69.80 31.30 -20.58
C GLY A 520 -68.40 31.41 -21.18
N VAL A 521 -67.61 32.37 -20.68
CA VAL A 521 -66.19 32.52 -21.01
C VAL A 521 -65.36 32.08 -19.82
N HIS A 522 -64.49 31.10 -20.06
CA HIS A 522 -63.59 30.54 -19.06
C HIS A 522 -62.15 30.92 -19.36
N ARG A 523 -61.38 31.27 -18.32
CA ARG A 523 -59.96 31.59 -18.39
C ARG A 523 -59.13 30.33 -18.15
N VAL A 524 -58.38 29.89 -19.15
CA VAL A 524 -57.59 28.65 -19.10
C VAL A 524 -56.10 28.97 -19.11
N ARG A 525 -55.30 28.36 -18.22
CA ARG A 525 -53.84 28.50 -18.16
C ARG A 525 -53.17 27.20 -17.73
N ALA A 526 -52.02 26.89 -18.30
CA ALA A 526 -51.14 25.84 -17.81
C ALA A 526 -50.01 26.43 -16.96
N VAL A 527 -49.64 25.74 -15.89
CA VAL A 527 -48.54 26.12 -15.00
C VAL A 527 -47.65 24.91 -14.81
N LEU A 528 -46.40 24.98 -15.24
CA LEU A 528 -45.37 24.01 -14.90
C LEU A 528 -44.84 24.38 -13.51
N VAL A 529 -44.94 23.44 -12.57
CA VAL A 529 -44.53 23.66 -11.18
C VAL A 529 -43.00 23.65 -11.09
N PRO A 530 -42.37 24.55 -10.32
CA PRO A 530 -40.93 24.49 -10.06
C PRO A 530 -40.50 23.14 -9.48
N SER A 531 -39.27 22.72 -9.75
CA SER A 531 -38.60 21.56 -9.15
C SER A 531 -37.32 21.98 -8.42
N SER A 532 -36.50 21.02 -7.99
CA SER A 532 -35.13 21.27 -7.50
C SER A 532 -34.29 21.99 -8.55
N ASP A 533 -34.33 21.52 -9.79
CA ASP A 533 -33.40 21.95 -10.84
C ASP A 533 -33.96 22.96 -11.83
N PHE A 534 -35.29 23.17 -11.82
CA PHE A 534 -35.96 24.01 -12.81
C PHE A 534 -36.89 25.06 -12.18
N VAL A 535 -36.80 26.29 -12.68
CA VAL A 535 -37.73 27.37 -12.38
C VAL A 535 -39.08 27.06 -13.05
N GLY A 536 -40.18 27.19 -12.31
CA GLY A 536 -41.52 26.95 -12.85
C GLY A 536 -41.99 28.04 -13.82
N SER A 537 -42.84 27.66 -14.78
CA SER A 537 -43.29 28.56 -15.85
C SER A 537 -44.82 28.54 -16.05
N ARG A 538 -45.33 29.54 -16.79
CA ARG A 538 -46.78 29.71 -17.01
C ARG A 538 -47.05 29.97 -18.48
N SER A 539 -48.05 29.29 -19.04
CA SER A 539 -48.54 29.59 -20.38
C SER A 539 -49.23 30.95 -20.43
N ALA A 540 -49.44 31.48 -21.64
CA ALA A 540 -50.38 32.57 -21.87
C ALA A 540 -51.78 32.23 -21.34
N LEU A 541 -52.55 33.27 -20.96
CA LEU A 541 -53.94 33.12 -20.52
C LEU A 541 -54.86 32.99 -21.72
N LEU A 542 -55.52 31.84 -21.86
CA LEU A 542 -56.43 31.56 -22.96
C LEU A 542 -57.88 31.85 -22.55
N ARG A 543 -58.72 32.27 -23.50
CA ARG A 543 -60.17 32.44 -23.31
C ARG A 543 -60.92 31.36 -24.08
N LEU A 544 -61.60 30.46 -23.36
CA LEU A 544 -62.46 29.43 -23.92
C LEU A 544 -63.91 29.86 -23.78
N ARG A 545 -64.67 29.92 -24.88
CA ARG A 545 -66.10 30.24 -24.86
C ARG A 545 -66.95 28.99 -25.04
N ILE A 546 -67.78 28.66 -24.07
CA ILE A 546 -68.82 27.63 -24.20
C ILE A 546 -70.11 28.30 -24.67
N LEU A 547 -70.60 27.87 -25.82
CA LEU A 547 -71.79 28.43 -26.47
C LEU A 547 -73.06 27.83 -25.86
N SER A 548 -74.11 28.63 -25.70
CA SER A 548 -75.46 28.12 -25.48
C SER A 548 -75.92 27.32 -26.72
N ARG A 549 -76.89 26.40 -26.55
CA ARG A 549 -77.57 25.83 -27.72
C ARG A 549 -78.20 27.00 -28.48
N ARG A 550 -77.99 27.09 -29.79
CA ARG A 550 -78.88 27.89 -30.63
C ARG A 550 -80.29 27.33 -30.39
N ALA A 551 -81.22 28.22 -30.04
CA ALA A 551 -82.64 27.91 -30.07
C ALA A 551 -83.03 27.53 -31.50
#